data_AF-A0AAE1S0L8-F1
#
_entry.id   AF-A0AAE1S0L8-F1
#
_cell.length_a   1.000
_cell.length_b   1.000
_cell.length_c   1.000
_cell.angle_alpha   90.00
_cell.angle_beta   90.00
_cell.angle_gamma   90.00
#
_symmetry.space_group_name_H-M   'P 1'
#
loop_
_entity.id
_entity.type
_entity.pdbx_description
1 polymer ?
#
loop_
_entity_poly.entity_id
_entity_poly.type
_entity_poly.pdbx_seq_one_letter_code
_entity_poly.pdbx_strand_id
1 'polypeptide(L)'
;MDDNGEKSEESSRIKGDEDKKVPFYKLFYFADRVDVALMIIGTFGAIGEGLTQPLMTVIFGQIVNSFGGASSSDEVLRNVSKVLIFFEFKLYALTVAIYYVYLAIGSGIASFLLGFCFFIGSVLIEHRLATFDQVFKVFFALTLAAVGVTQSTAMAPNVNKAKDSVTSIFDILDRKPNIDSSSDFGTTLAVVRGDIEFKHVSYRYATRPDVQIFKDLCLTIPSGKTVALVGESGSGKSTVISLIERFYNPESGEIHLDGVEIKQFKLNWLRQQMGLVSQEPILFNETIRDNIAYSRQGNATEEEIIQAAKSANAHNIISSLPQGYGTSVGERGIQLSGGQKQRIAIARAILKDPKILLLDEATSALDAESECIGQEALDGIMVNRTTVVVAHRLTTIRGADIIAVMKNGVIVEEGRHDVLMNIKDGVYASLVALHMTSA
;
A
#
# COMPACT_ATOMS: atom_id res chain seq x y z
N MET A 1 73.41 -13.68 25.49
CA MET A 1 74.42 -14.74 25.48
C MET A 1 73.89 -15.90 26.31
N ASP A 2 73.20 -16.90 25.81
CA ASP A 2 72.40 -17.14 24.60
C ASP A 2 71.63 -18.41 24.97
N ASP A 3 70.30 -18.36 25.13
CA ASP A 3 69.49 -19.55 25.44
C ASP A 3 68.07 -19.44 24.85
N ASN A 4 67.99 -19.00 23.59
CA ASN A 4 66.73 -18.88 22.84
C ASN A 4 66.83 -19.45 21.41
N GLY A 5 67.86 -20.25 21.12
CA GLY A 5 68.13 -20.78 19.77
C GLY A 5 67.57 -22.18 19.48
N GLU A 6 67.33 -23.03 20.48
CA GLU A 6 66.99 -24.45 20.21
C GLU A 6 65.48 -24.77 20.23
N LYS A 7 64.63 -23.93 20.82
CA LYS A 7 63.17 -24.17 20.83
C LYS A 7 62.45 -23.80 19.53
N SER A 8 63.10 -23.08 18.62
CA SER A 8 62.50 -22.69 17.33
C SER A 8 62.60 -23.75 16.24
N GLU A 9 63.53 -24.70 16.33
CA GLU A 9 63.66 -25.75 15.30
C GLU A 9 62.71 -26.92 15.52
N GLU A 10 62.36 -27.26 16.77
CA GLU A 10 61.44 -28.37 17.05
C GLU A 10 59.97 -28.01 16.77
N SER A 11 59.58 -26.74 16.95
CA SER A 11 58.25 -26.25 16.59
C SER A 11 58.04 -26.13 15.06
N SER A 12 59.13 -26.04 14.29
CA SER A 12 59.06 -25.95 12.82
C SER A 12 58.86 -27.31 12.12
N ARG A 13 59.16 -28.43 12.79
CA ARG A 13 58.98 -29.78 12.22
C ARG A 13 57.58 -30.36 12.41
N ILE A 14 56.76 -29.77 13.28
CA ILE A 14 55.40 -30.28 13.58
C ILE A 14 54.30 -29.54 12.77
N LYS A 15 54.63 -28.44 12.08
CA LYS A 15 53.69 -27.67 11.23
C LYS A 15 53.65 -28.10 9.75
N GLY A 16 54.04 -29.34 9.46
CA GLY A 16 54.16 -29.85 8.09
C GLY A 16 53.04 -30.75 7.58
N ASP A 17 52.04 -31.12 8.40
CA ASP A 17 51.08 -32.17 8.02
C ASP A 17 49.59 -31.82 8.20
N GLU A 18 49.27 -30.53 8.34
CA GLU A 18 47.89 -30.03 8.33
C GLU A 18 47.60 -29.23 7.04
N ASP A 19 47.45 -29.91 5.89
CA ASP A 19 46.45 -29.51 4.87
C ASP A 19 46.36 -30.44 3.63
N LYS A 20 46.68 -31.73 3.74
CA LYS A 20 46.36 -32.66 2.65
C LYS A 20 44.89 -33.06 2.73
N LYS A 21 43.99 -32.16 2.30
CA LYS A 21 42.58 -32.52 2.02
C LYS A 21 42.58 -33.58 0.92
N VAL A 22 42.43 -34.83 1.36
CA VAL A 22 42.38 -35.98 0.47
C VAL A 22 41.09 -35.86 -0.36
N PRO A 23 41.16 -35.86 -1.70
CA PRO A 23 39.98 -35.77 -2.54
C PRO A 23 39.01 -36.93 -2.25
N PHE A 24 37.71 -36.65 -2.21
CA PHE A 24 36.67 -37.65 -1.89
C PHE A 24 36.76 -38.93 -2.74
N TYR A 25 37.20 -38.83 -4.00
CA TYR A 25 37.34 -40.01 -4.86
C TYR A 25 38.41 -41.00 -4.37
N LYS A 26 39.40 -40.56 -3.58
CA LYS A 26 40.42 -41.44 -3.00
C LYS A 26 39.87 -42.32 -1.86
N LEU A 27 38.68 -42.04 -1.31
CA LEU A 27 37.99 -42.99 -0.42
C LEU A 27 37.60 -44.29 -1.13
N PHE A 28 37.49 -44.27 -2.45
CA PHE A 28 37.10 -45.43 -3.26
C PHE A 28 38.30 -46.10 -3.97
N TYR A 29 39.53 -45.77 -3.55
CA TYR A 29 40.75 -46.25 -4.21
C TYR A 29 40.90 -47.79 -4.19
N PHE A 30 40.32 -48.45 -3.19
CA PHE A 30 40.31 -49.92 -3.05
C PHE A 30 38.95 -50.54 -3.36
N ALA A 31 38.00 -49.79 -3.93
CA ALA A 31 36.66 -50.30 -4.22
C ALA A 31 36.67 -51.24 -5.42
N ASP A 32 36.21 -52.47 -5.23
CA ASP A 32 36.06 -53.45 -6.30
C ASP A 32 34.83 -53.14 -7.17
N ARG A 33 34.70 -53.80 -8.34
CA ARG A 33 33.59 -53.55 -9.28
C ARG A 33 32.20 -53.74 -8.64
N VAL A 34 32.12 -54.60 -7.63
CA VAL A 34 30.89 -54.86 -6.87
C VAL A 34 30.58 -53.70 -5.93
N ASP A 35 31.59 -53.14 -5.26
CA ASP A 35 31.43 -51.98 -4.37
C ASP A 35 30.94 -50.75 -5.15
N VAL A 36 31.49 -50.53 -6.35
CA VAL A 36 31.06 -49.43 -7.23
C VAL A 36 29.60 -49.61 -7.65
N ALA A 37 29.20 -50.83 -8.03
CA ALA A 37 27.81 -51.11 -8.39
C ALA A 37 26.85 -50.86 -7.21
N LEU A 38 27.27 -51.22 -5.99
CA LEU A 38 26.46 -51.07 -4.79
C LEU A 38 26.33 -49.62 -4.34
N MET A 39 27.40 -48.84 -4.46
CA MET A 39 27.35 -47.40 -4.19
C MET A 39 26.41 -46.70 -5.17
N ILE A 40 26.41 -47.09 -6.44
CA ILE A 40 25.47 -46.55 -7.44
C ILE A 40 24.03 -46.87 -7.04
N ILE A 41 23.73 -48.14 -6.73
CA ILE A 41 22.39 -48.56 -6.33
C ILE A 41 21.94 -47.88 -5.04
N GLY A 42 22.81 -47.81 -4.02
CA GLY A 42 22.55 -47.13 -2.76
C GLY A 42 22.34 -45.62 -2.92
N THR A 43 23.04 -44.99 -3.87
CA THR A 43 22.84 -43.57 -4.21
C THR A 43 21.47 -43.35 -4.85
N PHE A 44 21.06 -44.21 -5.79
CA PHE A 44 19.71 -44.14 -6.36
C PHE A 44 18.62 -44.38 -5.31
N GLY A 45 18.83 -45.31 -4.37
CA GLY A 45 17.92 -45.54 -3.24
C GLY A 45 17.82 -44.32 -2.30
N ALA A 46 18.94 -43.69 -1.97
CA ALA A 46 18.98 -42.49 -1.14
C ALA A 46 18.33 -41.28 -1.81
N ILE A 47 18.48 -41.13 -3.14
CA ILE A 47 17.76 -40.10 -3.92
C ILE A 47 16.25 -40.34 -3.88
N GLY A 48 15.83 -41.60 -4.04
CA GLY A 48 14.41 -41.98 -3.93
C GLY A 48 13.81 -41.61 -2.57
N GLU A 49 14.49 -41.98 -1.48
CA GLU A 49 14.06 -41.65 -0.13
C GLU A 49 14.09 -40.13 0.15
N GLY A 50 15.08 -39.42 -0.40
CA GLY A 50 15.20 -37.96 -0.24
C GLY A 50 14.11 -37.16 -0.96
N LEU A 51 13.58 -37.66 -2.08
CA LEU A 51 12.52 -36.99 -2.85
C LEU A 51 11.12 -37.22 -2.26
N THR A 52 10.94 -38.28 -1.46
CA THR A 52 9.69 -38.67 -0.81
C THR A 52 9.10 -37.55 0.06
N GLN A 53 9.90 -36.91 0.91
CA GLN A 53 9.38 -35.87 1.84
C GLN A 53 8.97 -34.56 1.15
N PRO A 54 9.78 -33.95 0.26
CA PRO A 54 9.38 -32.74 -0.48
C PRO A 54 8.12 -32.97 -1.34
N LEU A 55 8.02 -34.14 -1.98
CA LEU A 55 6.85 -34.51 -2.78
C LEU A 55 5.58 -34.55 -1.91
N MET A 56 5.67 -35.15 -0.72
CA MET A 56 4.58 -35.17 0.26
C MET A 56 4.17 -33.76 0.70
N THR A 57 5.11 -32.84 0.92
CA THR A 57 4.81 -31.45 1.27
C THR A 57 4.09 -30.70 0.16
N VAL A 58 4.51 -30.86 -1.11
CA VAL A 58 3.85 -30.23 -2.26
C VAL A 58 2.43 -30.76 -2.44
N ILE A 59 2.26 -32.09 -2.35
CA ILE A 59 0.95 -32.74 -2.46
C ILE A 59 0.02 -32.26 -1.33
N PHE A 60 0.50 -32.23 -0.09
CA PHE A 60 -0.30 -31.76 1.05
C PHE A 60 -0.64 -30.27 0.93
N GLY A 61 0.28 -29.45 0.42
CA GLY A 61 0.04 -28.03 0.14
C GLY A 61 -1.07 -27.82 -0.89
N GLN A 62 -1.11 -28.63 -1.95
CA GLN A 62 -2.19 -28.58 -2.95
C GLN A 62 -3.54 -29.02 -2.36
N ILE A 63 -3.55 -30.05 -1.51
CA ILE A 63 -4.74 -30.51 -0.78
C ILE A 63 -5.30 -29.39 0.09
N VAL A 64 -4.48 -28.73 0.91
CA VAL A 64 -4.90 -27.62 1.78
C VAL A 64 -5.47 -26.46 0.97
N ASN A 65 -4.86 -26.14 -0.17
CA ASN A 65 -5.32 -25.05 -1.03
C ASN A 65 -6.67 -25.36 -1.70
N SER A 66 -6.94 -26.63 -2.01
CA SER A 66 -8.21 -27.08 -2.58
C SER A 66 -9.39 -26.92 -1.61
N PHE A 67 -9.15 -27.00 -0.30
CA PHE A 67 -10.16 -26.74 0.73
C PHE A 67 -10.47 -25.25 0.91
N GLY A 68 -9.59 -24.35 0.48
CA GLY A 68 -9.72 -22.90 0.67
C GLY A 68 -10.54 -22.15 -0.40
N GLY A 69 -10.98 -22.82 -1.48
CA GLY A 69 -11.53 -22.16 -2.69
C GLY A 69 -13.04 -22.25 -2.91
N ALA A 70 -13.84 -22.77 -1.98
CA ALA A 70 -15.28 -22.99 -2.21
C ALA A 70 -16.16 -21.89 -1.63
N SER A 71 -16.73 -21.01 -2.48
CA SER A 71 -17.79 -20.06 -2.10
C SER A 71 -18.88 -19.93 -3.19
N SER A 72 -20.08 -20.42 -2.85
CA SER A 72 -21.47 -20.08 -3.28
C SER A 72 -21.93 -20.06 -4.76
N SER A 73 -22.91 -20.94 -5.09
CA SER A 73 -24.33 -20.62 -5.43
C SER A 73 -25.15 -21.92 -5.66
N ASP A 74 -26.34 -21.99 -5.06
CA ASP A 74 -26.94 -23.24 -4.55
C ASP A 74 -27.94 -23.99 -5.45
N GLU A 75 -27.95 -25.30 -5.22
CA GLU A 75 -28.90 -26.36 -5.60
C GLU A 75 -28.83 -27.06 -6.97
N VAL A 76 -28.81 -26.39 -8.13
CA VAL A 76 -28.62 -27.10 -9.43
C VAL A 76 -27.13 -27.40 -9.68
N LEU A 77 -26.27 -26.44 -9.35
CA LEU A 77 -24.82 -26.64 -9.22
C LEU A 77 -24.51 -27.65 -8.11
N ARG A 78 -25.37 -27.85 -7.10
CA ARG A 78 -25.07 -28.79 -6.01
C ARG A 78 -25.08 -30.25 -6.46
N ASN A 79 -25.86 -30.63 -7.48
CA ASN A 79 -25.85 -32.00 -8.00
C ASN A 79 -24.80 -32.18 -9.12
N VAL A 80 -24.63 -31.18 -10.00
CA VAL A 80 -23.59 -31.21 -11.04
C VAL A 80 -22.20 -31.04 -10.43
N SER A 81 -21.99 -30.11 -9.50
CA SER A 81 -20.77 -29.99 -8.71
C SER A 81 -20.63 -31.13 -7.71
N LYS A 82 -21.68 -31.79 -7.19
CA LYS A 82 -21.45 -33.05 -6.47
C LYS A 82 -20.85 -34.09 -7.39
N VAL A 83 -21.33 -34.26 -8.62
CA VAL A 83 -20.75 -35.24 -9.56
C VAL A 83 -19.37 -34.80 -10.06
N LEU A 84 -19.16 -33.52 -10.38
CA LEU A 84 -17.86 -32.98 -10.80
C LEU A 84 -16.86 -32.96 -9.65
N ILE A 85 -17.19 -32.43 -8.49
CA ILE A 85 -16.33 -32.45 -7.29
C ILE A 85 -16.14 -33.88 -6.83
N PHE A 86 -17.13 -34.79 -6.90
CA PHE A 86 -16.91 -36.20 -6.56
C PHE A 86 -16.04 -36.90 -7.59
N PHE A 87 -16.14 -36.57 -8.88
CA PHE A 87 -15.27 -37.10 -9.92
C PHE A 87 -13.84 -36.53 -9.82
N GLU A 88 -13.69 -35.23 -9.62
CA GLU A 88 -12.41 -34.57 -9.36
C GLU A 88 -11.80 -35.04 -8.04
N PHE A 89 -12.58 -35.13 -6.96
CA PHE A 89 -12.13 -35.62 -5.66
C PHE A 89 -11.77 -37.11 -5.71
N LYS A 90 -12.50 -37.94 -6.47
CA LYS A 90 -12.18 -39.36 -6.62
C LYS A 90 -10.99 -39.58 -7.54
N LEU A 91 -10.84 -38.77 -8.59
CA LEU A 91 -9.66 -38.77 -9.47
C LEU A 91 -8.43 -38.26 -8.71
N TYR A 92 -8.59 -37.24 -7.87
CA TYR A 92 -7.54 -36.69 -7.03
C TYR A 92 -7.18 -37.64 -5.88
N ALA A 93 -8.17 -38.26 -5.22
CA ALA A 93 -7.95 -39.30 -4.22
C ALA A 93 -7.30 -40.55 -4.82
N LEU A 94 -7.65 -40.93 -6.06
CA LEU A 94 -6.99 -42.00 -6.80
C LEU A 94 -5.54 -41.63 -7.13
N THR A 95 -5.30 -40.38 -7.57
CA THR A 95 -3.96 -39.86 -7.84
C THR A 95 -3.11 -39.87 -6.57
N VAL A 96 -3.65 -39.38 -5.45
CA VAL A 96 -3.02 -39.40 -4.14
C VAL A 96 -2.76 -40.84 -3.67
N ALA A 97 -3.70 -41.75 -3.82
CA ALA A 97 -3.52 -43.16 -3.48
C ALA A 97 -2.41 -43.82 -4.31
N ILE A 98 -2.36 -43.53 -5.61
CA ILE A 98 -1.28 -43.98 -6.50
C ILE A 98 0.07 -43.42 -6.03
N TYR A 99 0.14 -42.14 -5.63
CA TYR A 99 1.35 -41.55 -5.06
C TYR A 99 1.79 -42.24 -3.77
N TYR A 100 0.87 -42.54 -2.84
CA TYR A 100 1.19 -43.30 -1.62
C TYR A 100 1.68 -44.72 -1.92
N VAL A 101 1.15 -45.37 -2.96
CA VAL A 101 1.64 -46.67 -3.42
C VAL A 101 3.07 -46.55 -3.97
N TYR A 102 3.37 -45.55 -4.79
CA TYR A 102 4.74 -45.29 -5.25
C TYR A 102 5.69 -44.97 -4.08
N LEU A 103 5.21 -44.20 -3.10
CA LEU A 103 5.95 -43.90 -1.86
C LEU A 103 6.31 -45.17 -1.09
N ALA A 104 5.34 -46.08 -0.93
CA ALA A 104 5.51 -47.35 -0.21
C ALA A 104 6.44 -48.31 -0.97
N ILE A 105 6.37 -48.35 -2.29
CA ILE A 105 7.31 -49.12 -3.12
C ILE A 105 8.72 -48.55 -2.99
N GLY A 106 8.86 -47.21 -3.07
CA GLY A 106 10.14 -46.52 -2.91
C GLY A 106 10.80 -46.78 -1.56
N SER A 107 10.05 -46.60 -0.46
CA SER A 107 10.54 -46.85 0.90
C SER A 107 10.85 -48.33 1.16
N GLY A 108 10.08 -49.24 0.55
CA GLY A 108 10.34 -50.68 0.59
C GLY A 108 11.65 -51.04 -0.10
N ILE A 109 11.90 -50.50 -1.29
CA ILE A 109 13.18 -50.70 -2.01
C ILE A 109 14.34 -50.10 -1.21
N ALA A 110 14.20 -48.89 -0.67
CA ALA A 110 15.23 -48.24 0.14
C ALA A 110 15.57 -49.05 1.40
N SER A 111 14.55 -49.55 2.11
CA SER A 111 14.73 -50.40 3.30
C SER A 111 15.42 -51.72 2.96
N PHE A 112 15.10 -52.32 1.82
CA PHE A 112 15.77 -53.53 1.33
C PHE A 112 17.24 -53.28 1.01
N LEU A 113 17.56 -52.19 0.30
CA LEU A 113 18.93 -51.79 0.01
C LEU A 113 19.74 -51.52 1.28
N LEU A 114 19.11 -50.91 2.28
CA LEU A 114 19.73 -50.68 3.58
C LEU A 114 20.11 -51.99 4.28
N GLY A 115 19.18 -52.94 4.32
CA GLY A 115 19.45 -54.28 4.85
C GLY A 115 20.55 -55.00 4.08
N PHE A 116 20.59 -54.82 2.76
CA PHE A 116 21.64 -55.39 1.91
C PHE A 116 23.02 -54.78 2.20
N CYS A 117 23.11 -53.47 2.43
CA CYS A 117 24.34 -52.81 2.85
C CYS A 117 24.87 -53.36 4.18
N PHE A 118 24.00 -53.63 5.16
CA PHE A 118 24.41 -54.26 6.42
C PHE A 118 24.90 -55.70 6.24
N PHE A 119 24.26 -56.47 5.35
CA PHE A 119 24.69 -57.82 5.02
C PHE A 119 26.10 -57.85 4.41
N ILE A 120 26.37 -56.97 3.44
CA ILE A 120 27.72 -56.83 2.85
C ILE A 120 28.72 -56.34 3.91
N GLY A 121 28.31 -55.39 4.75
CA GLY A 121 29.09 -54.94 5.91
C GLY A 121 29.49 -56.10 6.83
N SER A 122 28.60 -57.06 7.10
CA SER A 122 28.93 -58.23 7.91
C SER A 122 29.92 -59.18 7.23
N VAL A 123 29.79 -59.40 5.91
CA VAL A 123 30.72 -60.24 5.14
C VAL A 123 32.12 -59.62 5.10
N LEU A 124 32.23 -58.30 4.98
CA LEU A 124 33.50 -57.56 5.03
C LEU A 124 34.21 -57.70 6.39
N ILE A 125 33.44 -57.72 7.48
CA ILE A 125 33.97 -57.94 8.84
C ILE A 125 34.44 -59.40 9.01
N GLU A 126 33.67 -60.37 8.50
CA GLU A 126 34.01 -61.79 8.57
C GLU A 126 35.32 -62.12 7.84
N HIS A 127 35.53 -61.52 6.66
CA HIS A 127 36.79 -61.66 5.90
C HIS A 127 37.94 -60.78 6.41
N ARG A 128 37.76 -60.05 7.53
CA ARG A 128 38.75 -59.12 8.13
C ARG A 128 39.24 -58.01 7.18
N LEU A 129 38.42 -57.63 6.20
CA LEU A 129 38.72 -56.54 5.26
C LEU A 129 38.33 -55.17 5.84
N ALA A 130 37.39 -55.14 6.79
CA ALA A 130 36.99 -53.93 7.52
C ALA A 130 36.70 -54.26 9.00
N THR A 131 36.90 -53.28 9.88
CA THR A 131 36.51 -53.41 11.29
C THR A 131 35.08 -52.94 11.52
N PHE A 132 34.43 -53.44 12.59
CA PHE A 132 33.08 -53.05 12.97
C PHE A 132 32.91 -51.52 13.10
N ASP A 133 33.88 -50.85 13.71
CA ASP A 133 33.83 -49.40 13.89
C ASP A 133 33.92 -48.63 12.57
N GLN A 134 34.68 -49.12 11.58
CA GLN A 134 34.81 -48.49 10.27
C GLN A 134 33.50 -48.56 9.48
N VAL A 135 32.84 -49.73 9.46
CA VAL A 135 31.55 -49.92 8.76
C VAL A 135 30.47 -49.00 9.35
N PHE A 136 30.36 -48.95 10.68
CA PHE A 136 29.38 -48.10 11.34
C PHE A 136 29.67 -46.60 11.17
N LYS A 137 30.94 -46.19 11.19
CA LYS A 137 31.32 -44.79 10.91
C LYS A 137 30.88 -44.35 9.51
N VAL A 138 31.15 -45.17 8.49
CA VAL A 138 30.76 -44.88 7.10
C VAL A 138 29.24 -44.83 6.96
N PHE A 139 28.54 -45.80 7.55
CA PHE A 139 27.07 -45.84 7.53
C PHE A 139 26.46 -44.56 8.12
N PHE A 140 26.80 -44.22 9.37
CA PHE A 140 26.23 -43.06 10.03
C PHE A 140 26.61 -41.76 9.31
N ALA A 141 27.85 -41.63 8.81
CA ALA A 141 28.27 -40.46 8.06
C ALA A 141 27.43 -40.25 6.78
N LEU A 142 27.20 -41.32 6.01
CA LEU A 142 26.42 -41.25 4.77
C LEU A 142 24.93 -41.01 5.04
N THR A 143 24.34 -41.69 6.01
CA THR A 143 22.92 -41.52 6.35
C THR A 143 22.64 -40.12 6.89
N LEU A 144 23.49 -39.59 7.78
CA LEU A 144 23.33 -38.22 8.29
C LEU A 144 23.52 -37.17 7.19
N ALA A 145 24.46 -37.37 6.26
CA ALA A 145 24.64 -36.49 5.11
C ALA A 145 23.41 -36.49 4.18
N ALA A 146 22.85 -37.67 3.90
CA ALA A 146 21.65 -37.82 3.06
C ALA A 146 20.42 -37.13 3.67
N VAL A 147 20.23 -37.26 5.00
CA VAL A 147 19.17 -36.56 5.73
C VAL A 147 19.37 -35.04 5.67
N GLY A 148 20.60 -34.54 5.83
CA GLY A 148 20.91 -33.11 5.72
C GLY A 148 20.58 -32.52 4.34
N VAL A 149 20.92 -33.24 3.26
CA VAL A 149 20.59 -32.85 1.88
C VAL A 149 19.07 -32.83 1.65
N THR A 150 18.36 -33.83 2.17
CA THR A 150 16.91 -33.95 2.04
C THR A 150 16.18 -32.79 2.73
N GLN A 151 16.56 -32.47 3.97
CA GLN A 151 15.96 -31.36 4.70
C GLN A 151 16.24 -30.00 4.02
N SER A 152 17.44 -29.81 3.46
CA SER A 152 17.78 -28.61 2.71
C SER A 152 16.93 -28.46 1.45
N THR A 153 16.67 -29.56 0.75
CA THR A 153 15.84 -29.57 -0.47
C THR A 153 14.38 -29.21 -0.16
N ALA A 154 13.85 -29.63 0.99
CA ALA A 154 12.52 -29.24 1.43
C ALA A 154 12.34 -27.72 1.65
N MET A 155 13.44 -26.96 1.80
CA MET A 155 13.40 -25.50 1.93
C MET A 155 13.39 -24.76 0.58
N ALA A 156 13.71 -25.43 -0.54
CA ALA A 156 13.72 -24.82 -1.88
C ALA A 156 12.42 -24.05 -2.25
N PRO A 157 11.20 -24.57 -2.00
CA PRO A 157 9.98 -23.81 -2.30
C PRO A 157 9.85 -22.53 -1.46
N ASN A 158 10.39 -22.48 -0.24
CA ASN A 158 10.36 -21.27 0.59
C ASN A 158 11.27 -20.18 0.01
N VAL A 159 12.41 -20.55 -0.59
CA VAL A 159 13.31 -19.61 -1.27
C VAL A 159 12.60 -18.96 -2.47
N ASN A 160 11.88 -19.74 -3.27
CA ASN A 160 11.12 -19.20 -4.40
C ASN A 160 10.00 -18.26 -3.94
N LYS A 161 9.21 -18.67 -2.93
CA LYS A 161 8.18 -17.80 -2.34
C LYS A 161 8.75 -16.50 -1.78
N ALA A 162 9.91 -16.56 -1.13
CA ALA A 162 10.60 -15.38 -0.61
C ALA A 162 11.00 -14.43 -1.75
N LYS A 163 11.54 -14.98 -2.84
CA LYS A 163 11.90 -14.18 -4.03
C LYS A 163 10.69 -13.47 -4.64
N ASP A 164 9.57 -14.17 -4.81
CA ASP A 164 8.34 -13.58 -5.36
C ASP A 164 7.79 -12.48 -4.44
N SER A 165 7.80 -12.72 -3.12
CA SER A 165 7.34 -11.75 -2.12
C SER A 165 8.25 -10.51 -2.04
N VAL A 166 9.55 -10.67 -2.24
CA VAL A 166 10.52 -9.58 -2.23
C VAL A 166 10.41 -8.72 -3.50
N THR A 167 10.07 -9.34 -4.64
CA THR A 167 9.90 -8.62 -5.91
C THR A 167 8.79 -7.57 -5.80
N SER A 168 7.63 -7.92 -5.25
CA SER A 168 6.53 -6.96 -5.07
C SER A 168 6.85 -5.83 -4.08
N ILE A 169 7.69 -6.09 -3.07
CA ILE A 169 8.19 -5.05 -2.16
C ILE A 169 9.09 -4.07 -2.92
N PHE A 170 10.05 -4.58 -3.71
CA PHE A 170 10.93 -3.71 -4.50
C PHE A 170 10.17 -2.95 -5.59
N ASP A 171 9.17 -3.56 -6.23
CA ASP A 171 8.30 -2.85 -7.19
C ASP A 171 7.61 -1.62 -6.56
N ILE A 172 7.28 -1.67 -5.27
CA ILE A 172 6.70 -0.53 -4.54
C ILE A 172 7.78 0.48 -4.14
N LEU A 173 8.93 0.02 -3.61
CA LEU A 173 10.02 0.89 -3.15
C LEU A 173 10.70 1.65 -4.29
N ASP A 174 10.88 1.01 -5.45
CA ASP A 174 11.56 1.58 -6.60
C ASP A 174 10.62 2.39 -7.51
N ARG A 175 9.30 2.38 -7.23
CA ARG A 175 8.31 3.13 -7.99
C ARG A 175 8.55 4.64 -7.83
N LYS A 176 8.91 5.29 -8.92
CA LYS A 176 9.02 6.76 -8.98
C LYS A 176 7.66 7.40 -9.28
N PRO A 177 7.10 8.24 -8.40
CA PRO A 177 5.86 8.95 -8.67
C PRO A 177 6.09 10.09 -9.67
N ASN A 178 5.09 10.37 -10.51
CA ASN A 178 5.13 11.54 -11.43
C ASN A 178 5.12 12.88 -10.68
N ILE A 179 4.56 12.89 -9.47
CA ILE A 179 4.49 14.05 -8.58
C ILE A 179 5.13 13.60 -7.27
N ASP A 180 6.39 13.94 -7.08
CA ASP A 180 7.16 13.57 -5.89
C ASP A 180 7.00 14.63 -4.79
N SER A 181 6.37 14.25 -3.68
CA SER A 181 6.21 15.10 -2.50
C SER A 181 7.43 15.13 -1.59
N SER A 182 8.36 14.18 -1.72
CA SER A 182 9.59 14.13 -0.92
C SER A 182 10.70 14.99 -1.51
N SER A 183 10.55 15.35 -2.79
CA SER A 183 11.46 16.23 -3.51
C SER A 183 11.51 17.64 -2.92
N ASP A 184 12.73 18.13 -2.67
CA ASP A 184 13.00 19.52 -2.31
C ASP A 184 13.18 20.43 -3.54
N PHE A 185 13.04 19.89 -4.75
CA PHE A 185 13.17 20.65 -5.98
C PHE A 185 11.95 21.54 -6.23
N GLY A 186 12.22 22.75 -6.73
CA GLY A 186 11.21 23.72 -7.12
C GLY A 186 11.47 25.10 -6.52
N THR A 187 10.76 26.09 -7.02
CA THR A 187 10.82 27.47 -6.52
C THR A 187 9.87 27.65 -5.34
N THR A 188 10.07 28.74 -4.59
CA THR A 188 9.14 29.25 -3.58
C THR A 188 9.00 30.76 -3.79
N LEU A 189 7.85 31.32 -3.41
CA LEU A 189 7.65 32.78 -3.42
C LEU A 189 7.87 33.33 -2.02
N ALA A 190 8.49 34.50 -1.93
CA ALA A 190 8.64 35.22 -0.65
C ALA A 190 7.29 35.75 -0.15
N VAL A 191 6.41 36.16 -1.06
CA VAL A 191 5.07 36.67 -0.76
C VAL A 191 4.09 36.04 -1.74
N VAL A 192 3.03 35.44 -1.22
CA VAL A 192 1.93 34.87 -1.99
C VAL A 192 0.73 35.80 -1.88
N ARG A 193 0.25 36.30 -3.02
CA ARG A 193 -1.00 37.08 -3.10
C ARG A 193 -2.18 36.12 -3.17
N GLY A 194 -2.05 35.07 -3.97
CA GLY A 194 -3.05 34.02 -4.13
C GLY A 194 -3.88 34.18 -5.39
N ASP A 195 -3.33 34.77 -6.45
CA ASP A 195 -3.99 34.85 -7.75
C ASP A 195 -3.81 33.51 -8.51
N ILE A 196 -4.90 32.84 -8.88
CA ILE A 196 -4.84 31.53 -9.56
C ILE A 196 -5.46 31.65 -10.95
N GLU A 197 -4.77 31.15 -11.96
CA GLU A 197 -5.21 31.24 -13.36
C GLU A 197 -5.07 29.87 -14.05
N PHE A 198 -6.18 29.39 -14.61
CA PHE A 198 -6.23 28.22 -15.49
C PHE A 198 -6.19 28.70 -16.94
N LYS A 199 -5.20 28.24 -17.71
CA LYS A 199 -5.01 28.57 -19.13
C LYS A 199 -5.18 27.34 -19.99
N HIS A 200 -6.30 27.27 -20.70
CA HIS A 200 -6.59 26.25 -21.69
C HIS A 200 -6.36 24.82 -21.18
N VAL A 201 -6.85 24.54 -19.97
CA VAL A 201 -6.54 23.29 -19.28
C VAL A 201 -7.42 22.15 -19.81
N SER A 202 -6.77 21.07 -20.23
CA SER A 202 -7.43 19.81 -20.58
C SER A 202 -6.96 18.70 -19.63
N TYR A 203 -7.90 17.87 -19.17
CA TYR A 203 -7.60 16.84 -18.19
C TYR A 203 -8.56 15.65 -18.24
N ARG A 204 -8.00 14.46 -17.97
CA ARG A 204 -8.70 13.18 -17.81
C ARG A 204 -8.08 12.39 -16.64
N TYR A 205 -8.90 11.62 -15.93
CA TYR A 205 -8.39 10.73 -14.89
C TYR A 205 -7.78 9.47 -15.51
N ALA A 206 -6.58 9.08 -15.05
CA ALA A 206 -5.88 7.89 -15.55
C ALA A 206 -6.66 6.57 -15.34
N THR A 207 -7.53 6.51 -14.34
CA THR A 207 -8.40 5.35 -14.07
C THR A 207 -9.55 5.21 -15.07
N ARG A 208 -9.90 6.29 -15.79
CA ARG A 208 -10.98 6.32 -16.80
C ARG A 208 -10.54 7.19 -17.99
N PRO A 209 -9.61 6.70 -18.84
CA PRO A 209 -8.99 7.50 -19.90
C PRO A 209 -9.97 7.92 -21.01
N ASP A 210 -11.11 7.25 -21.13
CA ASP A 210 -12.15 7.52 -22.13
C ASP A 210 -13.05 8.71 -21.78
N VAL A 211 -12.98 9.20 -20.53
CA VAL A 211 -13.83 10.29 -20.05
C VAL A 211 -13.01 11.56 -19.90
N GLN A 212 -13.22 12.52 -20.81
CA GLN A 212 -12.62 13.84 -20.73
C GLN A 212 -13.35 14.68 -19.68
N ILE A 213 -12.64 15.13 -18.63
CA ILE A 213 -13.22 15.98 -17.58
C ILE A 213 -13.14 17.45 -17.98
N PHE A 214 -11.96 17.92 -18.38
CA PHE A 214 -11.77 19.28 -18.89
C PHE A 214 -11.31 19.24 -20.33
N LYS A 215 -11.96 20.05 -21.18
CA LYS A 215 -11.65 20.15 -22.61
C LYS A 215 -10.75 21.35 -22.88
N ASP A 216 -11.17 22.51 -22.39
CA ASP A 216 -10.48 23.79 -22.55
C ASP A 216 -10.91 24.72 -21.41
N LEU A 217 -10.47 24.39 -20.18
CA LEU A 217 -10.88 25.14 -19.00
C LEU A 217 -10.02 26.40 -18.86
N CYS A 218 -10.67 27.56 -18.98
CA CYS A 218 -10.13 28.87 -18.64
C CYS A 218 -10.91 29.43 -17.45
N LEU A 219 -10.20 29.75 -16.37
CA LEU A 219 -10.79 30.25 -15.12
C LEU A 219 -9.77 31.14 -14.41
N THR A 220 -10.19 32.33 -14.00
CA THR A 220 -9.37 33.24 -13.20
C THR A 220 -9.96 33.36 -11.80
N ILE A 221 -9.11 33.26 -10.79
CA ILE A 221 -9.47 33.32 -9.37
C ILE A 221 -8.64 34.43 -8.74
N PRO A 222 -9.18 35.67 -8.69
CA PRO A 222 -8.41 36.82 -8.23
C PRO A 222 -8.02 36.72 -6.75
N SER A 223 -6.85 37.25 -6.43
CA SER A 223 -6.36 37.36 -5.05
C SER A 223 -7.41 37.97 -4.10
N GLY A 224 -7.67 37.30 -2.98
CA GLY A 224 -8.55 37.80 -1.91
C GLY A 224 -10.05 37.82 -2.26
N LYS A 225 -10.45 37.16 -3.35
CA LYS A 225 -11.84 37.02 -3.79
C LYS A 225 -12.34 35.60 -3.58
N THR A 226 -13.66 35.47 -3.40
CA THR A 226 -14.34 34.18 -3.32
C THR A 226 -14.96 33.83 -4.66
N VAL A 227 -14.50 32.72 -5.26
CA VAL A 227 -15.03 32.15 -6.49
C VAL A 227 -15.83 30.88 -6.17
N ALA A 228 -17.12 30.90 -6.51
CA ALA A 228 -18.00 29.74 -6.39
C ALA A 228 -18.08 28.95 -7.71
N LEU A 229 -17.78 27.66 -7.64
CA LEU A 229 -17.94 26.70 -8.74
C LEU A 229 -19.31 26.05 -8.66
N VAL A 230 -20.13 26.23 -9.69
CA VAL A 230 -21.51 25.72 -9.76
C VAL A 230 -21.71 24.91 -11.03
N GLY A 231 -22.49 23.84 -10.97
CA GLY A 231 -22.78 23.01 -12.14
C GLY A 231 -23.30 21.63 -11.76
N GLU A 232 -23.76 20.88 -12.75
CA GLU A 232 -24.28 19.51 -12.58
C GLU A 232 -23.26 18.57 -11.92
N SER A 233 -23.74 17.47 -11.35
CA SER A 233 -22.85 16.43 -10.82
C SER A 233 -21.96 15.87 -11.94
N GLY A 234 -20.68 15.69 -11.66
CA GLY A 234 -19.70 15.25 -12.68
C GLY A 234 -19.18 16.33 -13.62
N SER A 235 -19.55 17.62 -13.45
CA SER A 235 -19.03 18.71 -14.28
C SER A 235 -17.55 19.08 -14.04
N GLY A 236 -16.90 18.46 -13.05
CA GLY A 236 -15.47 18.63 -12.75
C GLY A 236 -15.14 19.64 -11.63
N LYS A 237 -16.12 20.13 -10.86
CA LYS A 237 -15.92 21.13 -9.78
C LYS A 237 -14.81 20.73 -8.78
N SER A 238 -14.91 19.56 -8.17
CA SER A 238 -13.89 19.05 -7.23
C SER A 238 -12.56 18.70 -7.92
N THR A 239 -12.58 18.47 -9.24
CA THR A 239 -11.35 18.29 -10.03
C THR A 239 -10.55 19.58 -10.15
N VAL A 240 -11.20 20.76 -10.14
CA VAL A 240 -10.51 22.06 -10.07
C VAL A 240 -9.64 22.12 -8.81
N ILE A 241 -10.22 21.82 -7.64
CA ILE A 241 -9.49 21.75 -6.36
C ILE A 241 -8.32 20.74 -6.45
N SER A 242 -8.58 19.56 -7.01
CA SER A 242 -7.56 18.51 -7.15
C SER A 242 -6.35 18.94 -8.01
N LEU A 243 -6.59 19.76 -9.03
CA LEU A 243 -5.53 20.31 -9.87
C LEU A 243 -4.78 21.47 -9.19
N ILE A 244 -5.48 22.33 -8.42
CA ILE A 244 -4.84 23.38 -7.61
C ILE A 244 -3.89 22.77 -6.57
N GLU A 245 -4.34 21.73 -5.85
CA GLU A 245 -3.53 20.96 -4.89
C GLU A 245 -2.44 20.09 -5.56
N ARG A 246 -2.41 20.08 -6.89
CA ARG A 246 -1.49 19.30 -7.72
C ARG A 246 -1.47 17.83 -7.28
N PHE A 247 -2.66 17.25 -7.04
CA PHE A 247 -2.81 15.79 -6.94
C PHE A 247 -2.68 15.13 -8.32
N TYR A 248 -2.99 15.89 -9.37
CA TYR A 248 -2.81 15.50 -10.76
C TYR A 248 -2.19 16.66 -11.54
N ASN A 249 -1.47 16.34 -12.61
CA ASN A 249 -1.04 17.33 -13.59
C ASN A 249 -2.04 17.36 -14.74
N PRO A 250 -2.33 18.54 -15.32
CA PRO A 250 -3.12 18.61 -16.54
C PRO A 250 -2.40 17.92 -17.71
N GLU A 251 -3.18 17.43 -18.69
CA GLU A 251 -2.63 16.80 -19.91
C GLU A 251 -2.10 17.87 -20.87
N SER A 252 -2.82 18.98 -20.99
CA SER A 252 -2.42 20.19 -21.73
C SER A 252 -2.92 21.43 -21.00
N GLY A 253 -2.34 22.57 -21.35
CA GLY A 253 -2.57 23.83 -20.66
C GLY A 253 -1.74 24.00 -19.40
N GLU A 254 -1.88 25.16 -18.76
CA GLU A 254 -1.05 25.59 -17.64
C GLU A 254 -1.94 26.14 -16.52
N ILE A 255 -1.50 25.93 -15.28
CA ILE A 255 -2.13 26.49 -14.09
C ILE A 255 -1.08 27.35 -13.42
N HIS A 256 -1.38 28.62 -13.19
CA HIS A 256 -0.47 29.58 -12.58
C HIS A 256 -0.96 29.97 -11.18
N LEU A 257 -0.01 30.20 -10.29
CA LEU A 257 -0.20 30.89 -9.02
C LEU A 257 0.72 32.11 -9.01
N ASP A 258 0.13 33.31 -8.87
CA ASP A 258 0.81 34.60 -8.93
C ASP A 258 1.70 34.76 -10.19
N GLY A 259 1.21 34.24 -11.33
CA GLY A 259 1.88 34.29 -12.62
C GLY A 259 2.91 33.19 -12.88
N VAL A 260 3.29 32.39 -11.89
CA VAL A 260 4.24 31.28 -12.03
C VAL A 260 3.49 29.95 -12.12
N GLU A 261 3.88 29.08 -13.06
CA GLU A 261 3.23 27.77 -13.23
C GLU A 261 3.39 26.90 -11.97
N ILE A 262 2.30 26.27 -11.51
CA ILE A 262 2.29 25.45 -10.29
C ILE A 262 3.24 24.25 -10.33
N LYS A 263 3.63 23.80 -11.55
CA LYS A 263 4.58 22.70 -11.73
C LYS A 263 6.00 23.05 -11.27
N GLN A 264 6.34 24.33 -11.28
CA GLN A 264 7.67 24.84 -10.93
C GLN A 264 7.89 24.97 -9.43
N PHE A 265 6.81 25.03 -8.63
CA PHE A 265 6.91 25.15 -7.18
C PHE A 265 7.30 23.84 -6.50
N LYS A 266 8.00 23.99 -5.37
CA LYS A 266 8.19 22.90 -4.40
C LYS A 266 6.83 22.47 -3.87
N LEU A 267 6.48 21.20 -4.04
CA LEU A 267 5.12 20.69 -3.79
C LEU A 267 4.67 20.88 -2.34
N ASN A 268 5.54 20.56 -1.38
CA ASN A 268 5.22 20.73 0.05
C ASN A 268 4.96 22.20 0.39
N TRP A 269 5.74 23.12 -0.19
CA TRP A 269 5.55 24.56 0.01
C TRP A 269 4.24 25.04 -0.62
N LEU A 270 3.91 24.61 -1.83
CA LEU A 270 2.65 24.95 -2.51
C LEU A 270 1.45 24.58 -1.64
N ARG A 271 1.40 23.34 -1.16
CA ARG A 271 0.32 22.83 -0.32
C ARG A 271 0.29 23.45 1.07
N GLN A 272 1.38 24.04 1.55
CA GLN A 272 1.36 24.82 2.81
C GLN A 272 0.58 26.13 2.65
N GLN A 273 0.57 26.73 1.45
CA GLN A 273 -0.17 27.97 1.19
C GLN A 273 -1.68 27.74 1.08
N MET A 274 -2.11 26.48 0.99
CA MET A 274 -3.49 26.06 0.73
C MET A 274 -4.13 25.42 1.96
N GLY A 275 -5.40 25.67 2.23
CA GLY A 275 -6.19 24.94 3.21
C GLY A 275 -7.37 24.26 2.55
N LEU A 276 -7.39 22.93 2.60
CA LEU A 276 -8.49 22.13 2.04
C LEU A 276 -9.47 21.72 3.15
N VAL A 277 -10.75 22.02 2.94
CA VAL A 277 -11.87 21.45 3.71
C VAL A 277 -12.69 20.59 2.75
N SER A 278 -12.49 19.27 2.84
CA SER A 278 -13.17 18.29 2.01
C SER A 278 -14.63 18.07 2.45
N GLN A 279 -15.42 17.49 1.54
CA GLN A 279 -16.83 17.13 1.77
C GLN A 279 -16.99 16.20 2.98
N GLU A 280 -16.18 15.15 3.04
CA GLU A 280 -16.08 14.21 4.16
C GLU A 280 -14.71 14.35 4.83
N PRO A 281 -14.60 15.14 5.92
CA PRO A 281 -13.32 15.32 6.58
C PRO A 281 -12.88 14.06 7.34
N ILE A 282 -11.64 13.63 7.04
CA ILE A 282 -11.01 12.48 7.68
C ILE A 282 -10.27 12.95 8.94
N LEU A 283 -10.54 12.29 10.07
CA LEU A 283 -9.79 12.45 11.31
C LEU A 283 -8.88 11.22 11.50
N PHE A 284 -7.64 11.45 11.93
CA PHE A 284 -6.73 10.38 12.31
C PHE A 284 -7.14 9.78 13.65
N ASN A 285 -6.76 8.52 13.88
CA ASN A 285 -7.01 7.77 15.11
C ASN A 285 -6.15 8.27 16.29
N GLU A 286 -6.26 9.56 16.60
CA GLU A 286 -5.49 10.31 17.61
C GLU A 286 -6.42 11.22 18.43
N THR A 287 -5.88 12.06 19.31
CA THR A 287 -6.69 13.02 20.07
C THR A 287 -7.25 14.13 19.17
N ILE A 288 -8.34 14.79 19.60
CA ILE A 288 -8.88 15.98 18.90
C ILE A 288 -7.80 17.06 18.77
N ARG A 289 -7.00 17.26 19.83
CA ARG A 289 -5.84 18.17 19.83
C ARG A 289 -4.90 17.87 18.67
N ASP A 290 -4.41 16.64 18.56
CA ASP A 290 -3.41 16.26 17.55
C ASP A 290 -3.98 16.39 16.14
N ASN A 291 -5.26 16.04 15.98
CA ASN A 291 -5.98 16.25 14.74
C ASN A 291 -6.01 17.72 14.33
N ILE A 292 -6.22 18.67 15.24
CA ILE A 292 -6.19 20.11 14.92
C ILE A 292 -4.75 20.57 14.66
N ALA A 293 -3.82 20.21 15.55
CA ALA A 293 -2.42 20.64 15.53
C ALA A 293 -1.64 20.19 14.29
N TYR A 294 -1.99 19.03 13.72
CA TYR A 294 -1.33 18.46 12.52
C TYR A 294 -1.19 19.43 11.33
N SER A 295 -2.06 20.44 11.25
CA SER A 295 -2.14 21.32 10.07
C SER A 295 -1.04 22.39 10.01
N ARG A 296 -0.32 22.65 11.11
CA ARG A 296 0.73 23.67 11.18
C ARG A 296 2.12 23.02 11.14
N GLN A 297 3.04 23.66 10.41
CA GLN A 297 4.45 23.26 10.45
C GLN A 297 5.08 23.74 11.75
N GLY A 298 5.36 22.80 12.67
CA GLY A 298 5.88 23.09 14.00
C GLY A 298 4.84 22.86 15.10
N ASN A 299 5.27 22.92 16.37
CA ASN A 299 4.38 22.72 17.50
C ASN A 299 3.44 23.92 17.66
N ALA A 300 2.15 23.73 17.39
CA ALA A 300 1.11 24.69 17.74
C ALA A 300 0.95 24.75 19.25
N THR A 301 0.75 25.95 19.82
CA THR A 301 0.49 26.06 21.26
C THR A 301 -0.96 25.68 21.59
N GLU A 302 -1.23 25.29 22.83
CA GLU A 302 -2.60 24.96 23.26
C GLU A 302 -3.55 26.14 23.06
N GLU A 303 -3.06 27.37 23.28
CA GLU A 303 -3.85 28.58 23.07
C GLU A 303 -4.25 28.75 21.60
N GLU A 304 -3.32 28.54 20.66
CA GLU A 304 -3.61 28.61 19.22
C GLU A 304 -4.66 27.57 18.81
N ILE A 305 -4.55 26.34 19.33
CA ILE A 305 -5.49 25.24 19.07
C ILE A 305 -6.89 25.59 19.59
N ILE A 306 -6.97 26.10 20.83
CA ILE A 306 -8.25 26.49 21.44
C ILE A 306 -8.87 27.67 20.70
N GLN A 307 -8.08 28.65 20.27
CA GLN A 307 -8.59 29.79 19.49
C GLN A 307 -9.12 29.34 18.13
N ALA A 308 -8.38 28.49 17.40
CA ALA A 308 -8.86 27.94 16.14
C ALA A 308 -10.16 27.15 16.29
N ALA A 309 -10.27 26.33 17.35
CA ALA A 309 -11.49 25.59 17.66
C ALA A 309 -12.67 26.49 18.08
N LYS A 310 -12.41 27.64 18.72
CA LYS A 310 -13.45 28.64 19.02
C LYS A 310 -13.95 29.30 17.74
N SER A 311 -13.04 29.76 16.88
CA SER A 311 -13.39 30.36 15.58
C SER A 311 -14.13 29.39 14.66
N ALA A 312 -13.88 28.08 14.78
CA ALA A 312 -14.60 27.04 14.06
C ALA A 312 -15.92 26.59 14.73
N ASN A 313 -16.36 27.26 15.82
CA ASN A 313 -17.53 26.86 16.61
C ASN A 313 -17.47 25.39 17.09
N ALA A 314 -16.27 24.85 17.28
CA ALA A 314 -16.01 23.49 17.75
C ALA A 314 -15.77 23.42 19.27
N HIS A 315 -15.33 24.52 19.89
CA HIS A 315 -14.89 24.53 21.29
C HIS A 315 -15.93 23.99 22.28
N ASN A 316 -17.19 24.44 22.19
CA ASN A 316 -18.24 24.03 23.13
C ASN A 316 -18.52 22.53 23.03
N ILE A 317 -18.50 21.99 21.80
CA ILE A 317 -18.65 20.56 21.53
C ILE A 317 -17.48 19.80 22.14
N ILE A 318 -16.25 20.24 21.86
CA ILE A 318 -15.05 19.56 22.36
C ILE A 318 -15.01 19.58 23.88
N SER A 319 -15.27 20.73 24.51
CA SER A 319 -15.27 20.89 25.97
C SER A 319 -16.38 20.10 26.67
N SER A 320 -17.45 19.73 25.97
CA SER A 320 -18.52 18.88 26.52
C SER A 320 -18.14 17.40 26.59
N LEU A 321 -17.06 16.99 25.89
CA LEU A 321 -16.59 15.60 25.90
C LEU A 321 -15.86 15.28 27.22
N PRO A 322 -15.90 14.01 27.69
CA PRO A 322 -15.31 13.62 28.97
C PRO A 322 -13.83 13.96 29.17
N GLN A 323 -13.06 14.04 28.08
CA GLN A 323 -11.62 14.36 28.09
C GLN A 323 -11.30 15.64 27.31
N GLY A 324 -12.32 16.42 26.93
CA GLY A 324 -12.13 17.65 26.16
C GLY A 324 -11.32 17.43 24.88
N TYR A 325 -10.27 18.23 24.70
CA TYR A 325 -9.32 18.10 23.58
C TYR A 325 -8.47 16.83 23.62
N GLY A 326 -8.35 16.18 24.78
CA GLY A 326 -7.66 14.90 24.94
C GLY A 326 -8.50 13.68 24.54
N THR A 327 -9.76 13.88 24.12
CA THR A 327 -10.59 12.79 23.62
C THR A 327 -10.00 12.19 22.34
N SER A 328 -9.73 10.88 22.35
CA SER A 328 -9.34 10.13 21.16
C SER A 328 -10.53 9.94 20.22
N VAL A 329 -10.32 10.18 18.93
CA VAL A 329 -11.32 9.98 17.86
C VAL A 329 -10.90 8.84 16.95
N GLY A 330 -11.86 8.25 16.22
CA GLY A 330 -11.59 7.19 15.25
C GLY A 330 -12.09 5.81 15.68
N GLU A 331 -11.60 4.74 15.05
CA GLU A 331 -12.14 3.37 15.25
C GLU A 331 -12.06 2.86 16.69
N ARG A 332 -11.02 3.26 17.43
CA ARG A 332 -10.83 2.92 18.85
C ARG A 332 -11.28 4.03 19.80
N GLY A 333 -11.73 5.17 19.25
CA GLY A 333 -12.11 6.36 19.99
C GLY A 333 -13.61 6.63 19.94
N ILE A 334 -14.01 7.86 20.25
CA ILE A 334 -15.40 8.30 20.09
C ILE A 334 -15.68 8.53 18.60
N GLN A 335 -16.85 8.06 18.16
CA GLN A 335 -17.37 8.41 16.85
C GLN A 335 -18.06 9.78 16.90
N LEU A 336 -17.47 10.74 16.20
CA LEU A 336 -18.05 12.06 16.02
C LEU A 336 -19.05 12.05 14.86
N SER A 337 -20.09 12.89 14.95
CA SER A 337 -21.02 13.11 13.84
C SER A 337 -20.31 13.78 12.66
N GLY A 338 -20.90 13.69 11.46
CA GLY A 338 -20.37 14.35 10.25
C GLY A 338 -20.10 15.84 10.48
N GLY A 339 -21.07 16.54 11.06
CA GLY A 339 -20.94 17.96 11.39
C GLY A 339 -19.84 18.29 12.41
N GLN A 340 -19.65 17.45 13.42
CA GLN A 340 -18.56 17.61 14.40
C GLN A 340 -17.19 17.44 13.73
N LYS A 341 -17.04 16.41 12.87
CA LYS A 341 -15.81 16.21 12.08
C LYS A 341 -15.53 17.42 11.19
N GLN A 342 -16.57 18.00 10.59
CA GLN A 342 -16.46 19.15 9.71
C GLN A 342 -15.97 20.40 10.45
N ARG A 343 -16.50 20.69 11.64
CA ARG A 343 -16.00 21.80 12.47
C ARG A 343 -14.55 21.61 12.91
N ILE A 344 -14.12 20.38 13.20
CA ILE A 344 -12.71 20.08 13.49
C ILE A 344 -11.84 20.33 12.24
N ALA A 345 -12.32 19.97 11.05
CA ALA A 345 -11.61 20.24 9.81
C ALA A 345 -11.54 21.74 9.46
N ILE A 346 -12.57 22.51 9.79
CA ILE A 346 -12.53 23.97 9.70
C ILE A 346 -11.49 24.52 10.68
N ALA A 347 -11.46 24.04 11.93
CA ALA A 347 -10.45 24.45 12.92
C ALA A 347 -9.01 24.18 12.44
N ARG A 348 -8.77 23.05 11.77
CA ARG A 348 -7.50 22.73 11.09
C ARG A 348 -7.11 23.77 10.04
N ALA A 349 -8.06 24.14 9.17
CA ALA A 349 -7.84 25.14 8.14
C ALA A 349 -7.58 26.54 8.75
N ILE A 350 -8.27 26.88 9.85
CA ILE A 350 -8.04 28.13 10.60
C ILE A 350 -6.62 28.15 11.17
N LEU A 351 -6.21 27.09 11.88
CA LEU A 351 -4.89 27.00 12.52
C LEU A 351 -3.74 27.10 11.51
N LYS A 352 -3.95 26.56 10.30
CA LYS A 352 -2.95 26.59 9.23
C LYS A 352 -2.72 28.00 8.64
N ASP A 353 -3.69 28.91 8.79
CA ASP A 353 -3.65 30.26 8.22
C ASP A 353 -3.21 30.34 6.73
N PRO A 354 -3.83 29.57 5.82
CA PRO A 354 -3.47 29.55 4.40
C PRO A 354 -3.79 30.87 3.68
N LYS A 355 -3.10 31.13 2.56
CA LYS A 355 -3.43 32.23 1.63
C LYS A 355 -4.55 31.87 0.67
N ILE A 356 -4.69 30.58 0.38
CA ILE A 356 -5.69 30.02 -0.53
C ILE A 356 -6.55 29.03 0.25
N LEU A 357 -7.85 29.25 0.27
CA LEU A 357 -8.82 28.37 0.94
C LEU A 357 -9.61 27.59 -0.13
N LEU A 358 -9.65 26.26 0.00
CA LEU A 358 -10.34 25.36 -0.91
C LEU A 358 -11.43 24.64 -0.13
N LEU A 359 -12.69 24.88 -0.49
CA LEU A 359 -13.85 24.31 0.17
C LEU A 359 -14.61 23.42 -0.81
N ASP A 360 -14.60 22.12 -0.55
CA ASP A 360 -15.30 21.13 -1.37
C ASP A 360 -16.57 20.68 -0.66
N GLU A 361 -17.71 21.31 -0.94
CA GLU A 361 -18.99 21.01 -0.30
C GLU A 361 -18.93 20.96 1.24
N ALA A 362 -18.19 21.90 1.83
CA ALA A 362 -17.83 21.94 3.25
C ALA A 362 -19.01 22.11 4.25
N THR A 363 -20.26 22.15 3.78
CA THR A 363 -21.48 22.22 4.60
C THR A 363 -22.53 21.17 4.22
N SER A 364 -22.18 20.22 3.36
CA SER A 364 -23.11 19.18 2.86
C SER A 364 -23.49 18.15 3.93
N ALA A 365 -22.60 17.85 4.87
CA ALA A 365 -22.82 16.85 5.92
C ALA A 365 -23.43 17.44 7.22
N LEU A 366 -23.84 18.71 7.19
CA LEU A 366 -24.43 19.44 8.33
C LEU A 366 -25.97 19.44 8.25
N ASP A 367 -26.61 19.22 9.39
CA ASP A 367 -28.02 19.55 9.61
C ASP A 367 -28.25 21.06 9.58
N ALA A 368 -29.48 21.51 9.31
CA ALA A 368 -29.77 22.92 9.02
C ALA A 368 -29.35 23.91 10.12
N GLU A 369 -29.45 23.53 11.41
CA GLU A 369 -28.99 24.39 12.51
C GLU A 369 -27.46 24.43 12.56
N SER A 370 -26.79 23.28 12.49
CA SER A 370 -25.34 23.21 12.50
C SER A 370 -24.70 23.82 11.26
N GLU A 371 -25.40 23.87 10.15
CA GLU A 371 -24.99 24.46 8.88
C GLU A 371 -24.83 25.97 8.99
N CYS A 372 -25.81 26.68 9.56
CA CYS A 372 -25.74 28.13 9.76
C CYS A 372 -24.49 28.50 10.58
N ILE A 373 -24.25 27.74 11.66
CA ILE A 373 -23.09 27.92 12.55
C ILE A 373 -21.77 27.58 11.84
N GLY A 374 -21.77 26.55 10.98
CA GLY A 374 -20.61 26.16 10.19
C GLY A 374 -20.29 27.19 9.10
N GLN A 375 -21.32 27.74 8.45
CA GLN A 375 -21.18 28.79 7.44
C GLN A 375 -20.63 30.07 8.05
N GLU A 376 -21.08 30.47 9.24
CA GLU A 376 -20.52 31.63 9.95
C GLU A 376 -19.00 31.49 10.20
N ALA A 377 -18.56 30.29 10.61
CA ALA A 377 -17.13 30.00 10.78
C ALA A 377 -16.36 30.05 9.44
N LEU A 378 -16.97 29.55 8.35
CA LEU A 378 -16.41 29.60 7.01
C LEU A 378 -16.31 31.04 6.49
N ASP A 379 -17.35 31.85 6.67
CA ASP A 379 -17.37 33.25 6.24
C ASP A 379 -16.26 34.06 6.95
N GLY A 380 -16.01 33.77 8.23
CA GLY A 380 -14.93 34.39 8.99
C GLY A 380 -13.53 34.07 8.46
N ILE A 381 -13.26 32.80 8.08
CA ILE A 381 -11.95 32.40 7.54
C ILE A 381 -11.75 32.86 6.09
N MET A 382 -12.82 33.06 5.31
CA MET A 382 -12.73 33.53 3.92
C MET A 382 -12.22 34.97 3.78
N VAL A 383 -12.39 35.80 4.82
CA VAL A 383 -12.02 37.22 4.76
C VAL A 383 -10.52 37.38 4.46
N ASN A 384 -10.20 38.19 3.46
CA ASN A 384 -8.83 38.47 2.99
C ASN A 384 -8.04 37.25 2.49
N ARG A 385 -8.73 36.19 2.05
CA ARG A 385 -8.10 35.00 1.47
C ARG A 385 -8.71 34.70 0.10
N THR A 386 -7.89 34.22 -0.82
CA THR A 386 -8.42 33.69 -2.08
C THR A 386 -9.19 32.42 -1.76
N THR A 387 -10.47 32.37 -2.09
CA THR A 387 -11.30 31.21 -1.74
C THR A 387 -11.92 30.60 -2.98
N VAL A 388 -11.77 29.28 -3.13
CA VAL A 388 -12.48 28.49 -4.14
C VAL A 388 -13.50 27.61 -3.42
N VAL A 389 -14.78 27.78 -3.76
CA VAL A 389 -15.87 27.04 -3.12
C VAL A 389 -16.61 26.20 -4.16
N VAL A 390 -16.62 24.89 -3.98
CA VAL A 390 -17.57 24.01 -4.66
C VAL A 390 -18.87 24.06 -3.88
N ALA A 391 -19.83 24.81 -4.40
CA ALA A 391 -21.05 25.11 -3.69
C ALA A 391 -22.22 24.27 -4.24
N HIS A 392 -22.95 23.63 -3.32
CA HIS A 392 -24.22 22.97 -3.60
C HIS A 392 -25.41 23.74 -2.97
N ARG A 393 -25.15 24.81 -2.20
CA ARG A 393 -26.19 25.55 -1.48
C ARG A 393 -26.28 26.98 -1.97
N LEU A 394 -27.50 27.47 -2.19
CA LEU A 394 -27.76 28.78 -2.79
C LEU A 394 -27.23 29.95 -1.94
N THR A 395 -27.26 29.79 -0.61
CA THR A 395 -26.72 30.77 0.36
C THR A 395 -25.23 31.02 0.11
N THR A 396 -24.43 29.95 0.06
CA THR A 396 -22.99 30.00 -0.22
C THR A 396 -22.69 30.53 -1.62
N ILE A 397 -23.51 30.15 -2.61
CA ILE A 397 -23.36 30.64 -4.00
C ILE A 397 -23.59 32.15 -4.08
N ARG A 398 -24.66 32.66 -3.46
CA ARG A 398 -25.05 34.07 -3.53
C ARG A 398 -24.04 34.99 -2.85
N GLY A 399 -23.34 34.50 -1.82
CA GLY A 399 -22.31 35.24 -1.10
C GLY A 399 -20.97 35.40 -1.84
N ALA A 400 -20.77 34.69 -2.95
CA ALA A 400 -19.51 34.73 -3.69
C ALA A 400 -19.30 36.02 -4.48
N ASP A 401 -18.05 36.47 -4.59
CA ASP A 401 -17.69 37.61 -5.44
C ASP A 401 -17.85 37.29 -6.93
N ILE A 402 -17.50 36.05 -7.31
CA ILE A 402 -17.57 35.55 -8.69
C ILE A 402 -18.18 34.16 -8.66
N ILE A 403 -19.10 33.88 -9.56
CA ILE A 403 -19.69 32.56 -9.76
C ILE A 403 -19.25 32.09 -11.14
N ALA A 404 -18.61 30.93 -11.19
CA ALA A 404 -18.20 30.27 -12.43
C ALA A 404 -19.04 29.00 -12.63
N VAL A 405 -19.84 29.00 -13.69
CA VAL A 405 -20.76 27.91 -14.03
C VAL A 405 -20.07 26.92 -14.95
N MET A 406 -19.94 25.68 -14.50
CA MET A 406 -19.27 24.60 -15.21
C MET A 406 -20.29 23.69 -15.90
N LYS A 407 -20.09 23.47 -17.20
CA LYS A 407 -20.88 22.50 -17.98
C LYS A 407 -19.99 21.81 -19.00
N ASN A 408 -20.05 20.48 -19.06
CA ASN A 408 -19.28 19.66 -20.02
C ASN A 408 -17.76 19.95 -20.05
N GLY A 409 -17.18 20.31 -18.90
CA GLY A 409 -15.74 20.51 -18.76
C GLY A 409 -15.21 21.88 -19.21
N VAL A 410 -16.08 22.87 -19.34
CA VAL A 410 -15.74 24.28 -19.64
C VAL A 410 -16.55 25.24 -18.74
N ILE A 411 -16.07 26.48 -18.58
CA ILE A 411 -16.85 27.56 -17.98
C ILE A 411 -17.79 28.12 -19.04
N VAL A 412 -19.10 28.07 -18.79
CA VAL A 412 -20.12 28.57 -19.73
C VAL A 412 -20.62 29.97 -19.37
N GLU A 413 -20.63 30.29 -18.08
CA GLU A 413 -21.07 31.59 -17.56
C GLU A 413 -20.18 31.98 -16.38
N GLU A 414 -19.84 33.26 -16.29
CA GLU A 414 -19.04 33.82 -15.22
C GLU A 414 -19.56 35.21 -14.83
N GLY A 415 -19.75 35.45 -13.53
CA GLY A 415 -20.18 36.77 -13.05
C GLY A 415 -20.75 36.75 -11.64
N ARG A 416 -21.33 37.88 -11.22
CA ARG A 416 -22.04 38.00 -9.94
C ARG A 416 -23.45 37.41 -10.05
N HIS A 417 -24.00 36.98 -8.92
CA HIS A 417 -25.35 36.41 -8.82
C HIS A 417 -26.40 37.22 -9.59
N ASP A 418 -26.48 38.52 -9.34
CA ASP A 418 -27.50 39.39 -9.95
C ASP A 418 -27.34 39.51 -11.48
N VAL A 419 -26.11 39.43 -11.98
CA VAL A 419 -25.82 39.49 -13.43
C VAL A 419 -26.24 38.19 -14.08
N LEU A 420 -25.85 37.05 -13.50
CA LEU A 420 -26.14 35.72 -14.04
C LEU A 420 -27.64 35.38 -14.02
N MET A 421 -28.38 35.85 -13.00
CA MET A 421 -29.84 35.68 -12.95
C MET A 421 -30.60 36.45 -14.04
N ASN A 422 -30.00 37.52 -14.56
CA ASN A 422 -30.62 38.37 -15.60
C ASN A 422 -30.35 37.84 -17.03
N ILE A 423 -29.52 36.82 -17.19
CA ILE A 423 -29.26 36.19 -18.48
C ILE A 423 -30.50 35.37 -18.88
N LYS A 424 -31.12 35.74 -20.01
CA LYS A 424 -32.26 34.97 -20.56
C LYS A 424 -31.79 33.57 -20.95
N ASP A 425 -32.52 32.55 -20.51
CA ASP A 425 -32.20 31.13 -20.71
C ASP A 425 -30.80 30.74 -20.20
N GLY A 426 -30.30 31.45 -19.18
CA GLY A 426 -29.01 31.17 -18.56
C GLY A 426 -28.98 29.82 -17.83
N VAL A 427 -27.84 29.15 -17.91
CA VAL A 427 -27.55 27.89 -17.22
C VAL A 427 -27.59 28.12 -15.71
N TYR A 428 -27.02 29.22 -15.22
CA TYR A 428 -27.07 29.57 -13.80
C TYR A 428 -28.51 29.71 -13.28
N ALA A 429 -29.32 30.52 -13.96
CA ALA A 429 -30.71 30.77 -13.56
C ALA A 429 -31.54 29.48 -13.55
N SER A 430 -31.29 28.58 -14.52
CA SER A 430 -31.92 27.26 -14.58
C SER A 430 -31.51 26.37 -13.40
N LEU A 431 -30.22 26.36 -13.02
CA LEU A 431 -29.73 25.62 -11.85
C LEU A 431 -30.32 26.17 -10.55
N VAL A 432 -30.41 27.49 -10.40
CA VAL A 432 -31.03 28.12 -9.23
C VAL A 432 -32.51 27.76 -9.12
N ALA A 433 -33.25 27.79 -10.23
CA ALA A 433 -34.66 27.41 -10.26
C ALA A 433 -34.88 25.94 -9.86
N LEU A 434 -34.01 25.04 -10.34
CA LEU A 434 -34.02 23.62 -9.95
C LEU A 434 -33.74 23.45 -8.45
N HIS A 435 -32.72 24.15 -7.92
CA HIS A 435 -32.39 24.11 -6.49
C HIS A 435 -33.55 24.58 -5.60
N MET A 436 -34.31 25.59 -6.05
CA MET A 436 -35.49 26.08 -5.35
C MET A 436 -36.70 25.14 -5.42
N THR A 437 -36.74 24.22 -6.39
CA THR A 437 -37.80 23.21 -6.50
C THR A 437 -37.46 21.91 -5.77
N SER A 438 -36.16 21.65 -5.53
CA SER A 438 -35.67 20.47 -4.81
C SER A 438 -35.49 20.66 -3.30
N ALA A 439 -35.54 21.91 -2.81
CA ALA A 439 -35.53 22.27 -1.38
C ALA A 439 -36.96 22.46 -0.88
#